data_AF-A0A0B8P3A5-F1
#
_entry.id   AF-A0A0B8P3A5-F1
#
_cell.length_a   1.000
_cell.length_b   1.000
_cell.length_c   1.000
_cell.angle_alpha   90.00
_cell.angle_beta   90.00
_cell.angle_gamma   90.00
#
_symmetry.space_group_name_H-M   'P 1'
#
loop_
_entity.id
_entity.type
_entity.pdbx_description
1 polymer ?
#
loop_
_entity_poly.entity_id
_entity_poly.type
_entity_poly.pdbx_seq_one_letter_code
_entity_poly.pdbx_strand_id
1 'polypeptide(L)'
;MQNIQQIELVLLAIPNNQGNHYAFEQLKIHGYKGKVAAIAEYPDQVDQFLELGADAAFNIYREAGSGFATHVCDTLKPEFTKNSA
;
A
#
# COMPACT_ATOMS: atom_id res chain seq x y z
N MET A 1 -17.86 -4.99 19.99
CA MET A 1 -16.79 -5.57 19.15
C MET A 1 -17.23 -5.47 17.71
N GLN A 2 -16.52 -4.71 16.86
CA GLN A 2 -16.80 -4.70 15.42
C GLN A 2 -16.49 -6.08 14.83
N ASN A 3 -17.37 -6.61 13.99
CA ASN A 3 -17.17 -7.90 13.34
C ASN A 3 -16.18 -7.72 12.19
N ILE A 4 -14.95 -8.20 12.33
CA ILE A 4 -13.90 -8.04 11.32
C ILE A 4 -14.26 -8.73 9.99
N GLN A 5 -15.23 -9.65 10.00
CA GLN A 5 -15.70 -10.33 8.79
C GLN A 5 -16.51 -9.42 7.86
N GLN A 6 -16.95 -8.24 8.32
CA GLN A 6 -17.59 -7.23 7.47
C GLN A 6 -16.60 -6.29 6.80
N ILE A 7 -15.31 -6.38 7.15
CA ILE A 7 -14.25 -5.56 6.57
C ILE A 7 -13.75 -6.27 5.32
N GLU A 8 -13.82 -5.59 4.17
CA GLU A 8 -13.40 -6.16 2.88
C GLU A 8 -11.92 -5.87 2.55
N LEU A 9 -11.37 -4.78 3.09
CA LEU A 9 -10.01 -4.33 2.82
C LEU A 9 -9.37 -3.71 4.07
N VAL A 10 -8.13 -4.12 4.35
CA VAL A 10 -7.26 -3.52 5.36
C VAL A 10 -6.01 -2.97 4.67
N LEU A 11 -5.65 -1.73 5.01
CA LEU A 11 -4.42 -1.07 4.57
C LEU A 11 -3.44 -0.96 5.73
N LEU A 12 -2.29 -1.61 5.61
CA LEU A 12 -1.21 -1.58 6.59
C LEU A 12 -0.24 -0.44 6.24
N ALA A 13 -0.43 0.69 6.92
CA ALA A 13 0.30 1.94 6.69
C ALA A 13 0.93 2.49 7.98
N ILE A 14 1.43 1.60 8.84
CA ILE A 14 2.10 1.97 10.10
C ILE A 14 3.55 2.38 9.77
N PRO A 15 4.07 3.51 10.30
CA PRO A 15 5.43 3.98 10.00
C PRO A 15 6.56 3.01 10.33
N ASN A 16 6.35 2.12 11.31
CA ASN A 16 7.29 1.06 11.66
C ASN A 16 6.88 -0.24 10.95
N ASN A 17 7.79 -0.81 10.17
CA ASN A 17 7.55 -2.08 9.47
C ASN A 17 7.15 -3.22 10.43
N GLN A 18 7.72 -3.26 11.64
CA GLN A 18 7.34 -4.28 12.64
C GLN A 18 5.87 -4.16 13.05
N GLY A 19 5.32 -2.94 13.04
CA GLY A 19 3.90 -2.70 13.31
C GLY A 19 3.01 -3.28 12.22
N ASN A 20 3.39 -3.10 10.95
CA ASN A 20 2.66 -3.69 9.82
C ASN A 20 2.71 -5.23 9.87
N HIS A 21 3.87 -5.83 10.13
CA HIS A 21 3.98 -7.28 10.30
C HIS A 21 3.13 -7.80 11.47
N TYR A 22 3.20 -7.15 12.63
CA TYR A 22 2.39 -7.55 13.78
C TYR A 22 0.89 -7.50 13.46
N ALA A 23 0.41 -6.41 12.87
CA ALA A 23 -0.99 -6.27 12.49
C ALA A 23 -1.40 -7.34 11.46
N PHE A 24 -0.55 -7.62 10.47
CA PHE A 24 -0.80 -8.64 9.46
C PHE A 24 -0.98 -10.04 10.09
N GLU A 25 -0.07 -10.42 10.99
CA GLU A 25 -0.15 -11.69 11.72
C GLU A 25 -1.41 -11.77 12.59
N GLN A 26 -1.80 -10.68 13.26
CA GLN A 26 -3.04 -10.65 14.01
C GLN A 26 -4.27 -10.87 13.12
N LEU A 27 -4.33 -10.26 11.92
CA LEU A 27 -5.44 -10.49 10.98
C LEU A 27 -5.53 -11.97 10.59
N LYS A 28 -4.40 -12.61 10.33
CA LYS A 28 -4.34 -14.05 10.03
C LYS A 28 -4.84 -14.91 11.18
N ILE A 29 -4.35 -14.67 12.40
CA ILE A 29 -4.73 -15.43 13.60
C ILE A 29 -6.24 -15.33 13.86
N HIS A 30 -6.85 -14.17 13.60
CA HIS A 30 -8.29 -13.96 13.77
C HIS A 30 -9.12 -14.43 12.56
N GLY A 31 -8.48 -15.08 11.58
CA GLY A 31 -9.17 -15.66 10.42
C GLY A 31 -9.79 -14.64 9.48
N TYR A 32 -9.24 -13.43 9.41
CA TYR A 32 -9.66 -12.40 8.46
C TYR A 32 -9.67 -12.96 7.03
N LYS A 33 -10.75 -12.72 6.28
CA LYS A 33 -10.97 -13.25 4.92
C LYS A 33 -11.02 -12.18 3.84
N GLY A 34 -11.00 -10.91 4.21
CA GLY A 34 -10.92 -9.81 3.26
C GLY A 34 -9.51 -9.66 2.70
N LYS A 35 -9.32 -8.59 1.94
CA LYS A 35 -8.05 -8.26 1.30
C LYS A 35 -7.13 -7.47 2.24
N VAL A 36 -5.83 -7.67 2.09
CA VAL A 36 -4.82 -6.91 2.82
C VAL A 36 -3.81 -6.32 1.85
N ALA A 37 -3.61 -5.00 1.94
CA ALA A 37 -2.52 -4.33 1.26
C ALA A 37 -1.56 -3.68 2.27
N ALA A 38 -0.27 -3.68 1.96
CA ALA A 38 0.76 -3.07 2.82
C ALA A 38 1.61 -2.05 2.07
N ILE A 39 2.08 -1.03 2.78
CA ILE A 39 3.15 -0.16 2.31
C ILE A 39 4.42 -0.41 3.12
N ALA A 40 5.57 -0.38 2.46
CA ALA A 40 6.86 -0.56 3.09
C ALA A 40 7.93 0.39 2.49
N GLU A 41 9.01 0.60 3.23
CA GLU A 41 10.05 1.56 2.85
C GLU A 41 11.08 0.94 1.91
N TYR A 42 11.43 -0.32 2.14
CA TYR A 42 12.48 -1.02 1.41
C TYR A 42 11.91 -2.13 0.51
N PRO A 43 12.53 -2.43 -0.65
CA PRO A 43 12.02 -3.43 -1.58
C PRO A 43 11.89 -4.84 -0.98
N ASP A 44 12.85 -5.25 -0.15
CA ASP A 44 12.83 -6.54 0.55
C ASP A 44 11.64 -6.67 1.50
N GLN A 45 11.22 -5.57 2.14
CA GLN A 45 10.04 -5.55 2.99
C GLN A 45 8.74 -5.70 2.18
N VAL A 46 8.70 -5.13 0.98
CA VAL A 46 7.57 -5.32 0.04
C VAL A 46 7.45 -6.81 -0.31
N ASP A 47 8.57 -7.43 -0.68
CA ASP A 47 8.63 -8.86 -1.02
C ASP A 47 8.19 -9.71 0.18
N GLN A 48 8.64 -9.39 1.40
CA GLN A 48 8.23 -10.08 2.63
C GLN A 48 6.70 -10.05 2.84
N PHE A 49 6.02 -8.93 2.60
CA PHE A 49 4.56 -8.89 2.72
C PHE A 49 3.86 -9.79 1.70
N LEU A 50 4.36 -9.84 0.47
CA LEU A 50 3.82 -10.72 -0.57
C LEU A 50 4.04 -12.19 -0.23
N GLU A 51 5.23 -12.55 0.27
CA GLU A 51 5.54 -13.90 0.73
C GLU A 51 4.68 -14.32 1.92
N LEU A 52 4.40 -13.39 2.83
CA LEU A 52 3.44 -13.58 3.91
C LEU A 52 1.99 -13.65 3.40
N GLY A 53 1.71 -13.38 2.13
CA GLY A 53 0.39 -13.55 1.54
C GLY A 53 -0.51 -12.32 1.65
N ALA A 54 0.07 -11.11 1.72
CA ALA A 54 -0.67 -9.90 1.43
C ALA A 54 -1.13 -9.91 -0.04
N ASP A 55 -2.32 -9.39 -0.31
CA ASP A 55 -2.87 -9.32 -1.67
C ASP A 55 -2.17 -8.25 -2.52
N ALA A 56 -1.59 -7.23 -1.88
CA ALA A 56 -0.78 -6.23 -2.53
C ALA A 56 0.26 -5.65 -1.55
N ALA A 57 1.43 -5.29 -2.06
CA ALA A 57 2.42 -4.54 -1.30
C ALA A 57 3.12 -3.53 -2.19
N PHE A 58 3.36 -2.32 -1.66
CA PHE A 58 3.93 -1.21 -2.42
C PHE A 58 5.04 -0.50 -1.66
N ASN A 59 5.98 0.06 -2.41
CA ASN A 59 7.02 0.91 -1.84
C ASN A 59 6.48 2.33 -1.61
N ILE A 60 6.64 2.86 -0.40
CA ILE A 60 6.09 4.16 0.00
C ILE A 60 6.59 5.31 -0.90
N TYR A 61 7.87 5.32 -1.27
CA TYR A 61 8.44 6.41 -2.07
C TYR A 61 8.01 6.32 -3.53
N ARG A 62 7.82 5.11 -4.05
CA ARG A 62 7.28 4.91 -5.40
C ARG A 62 5.85 5.45 -5.49
N GLU A 63 4.99 5.10 -4.52
CA GLU A 63 3.62 5.59 -4.48
C GLU A 63 3.56 7.10 -4.23
N ALA A 64 4.41 7.62 -3.35
CA ALA A 64 4.55 9.06 -3.11
C ALA A 64 4.97 9.80 -4.38
N GLY A 65 5.94 9.28 -5.13
CA GLY A 65 6.39 9.88 -6.40
C GLY A 65 5.31 9.88 -7.47
N SER A 66 4.58 8.78 -7.62
CA SER A 66 3.44 8.66 -8.53
C SER A 66 2.36 9.69 -8.19
N GLY A 67 1.89 9.68 -6.92
CA GLY A 67 0.86 10.61 -6.46
C GLY A 67 1.31 12.08 -6.53
N PHE A 68 2.58 12.36 -6.22
CA PHE A 68 3.14 13.70 -6.33
C PHE A 68 3.12 14.21 -7.77
N ALA A 69 3.56 13.41 -8.73
CA ALA A 69 3.54 13.78 -10.15
C ALA A 69 2.10 14.07 -10.62
N THR A 70 1.14 13.22 -10.25
CA THR A 70 -0.28 13.44 -10.54
C THR A 70 -0.77 14.76 -9.95
N HIS A 71 -0.56 15.00 -8.65
CA HIS A 71 -0.99 16.25 -8.00
C HIS A 71 -0.35 17.49 -8.62
N VAL A 72 0.92 17.43 -9.00
CA VAL A 72 1.61 18.55 -9.65
C VAL A 72 1.00 18.85 -11.02
N CYS A 73 0.75 17.84 -11.84
CA CYS A 73 0.09 18.02 -13.14
C CYS A 73 -1.32 18.60 -12.98
N ASP A 74 -2.10 18.10 -12.03
CA ASP A 74 -3.47 18.57 -11.79
C ASP A 74 -3.50 20.02 -11.26
N THR A 75 -2.53 20.37 -10.40
CA THR A 75 -2.45 21.70 -9.77
C THR A 75 -1.92 22.74 -10.74
N LEU A 76 -0.83 22.45 -11.45
CA LEU A 76 -0.15 23.42 -12.32
C LEU A 76 -0.71 23.44 -13.75
N LYS A 77 -1.45 22.40 -14.15
CA LYS A 77 -2.01 22.22 -15.50
C LYS A 77 -1.02 22.55 -16.63
N PRO A 78 0.18 21.97 -16.62
CA PRO A 78 1.18 22.25 -17.64
C PRO A 78 0.67 21.82 -19.03
N GLU A 79 0.88 22.66 -20.04
CA GLU A 79 0.61 22.30 -21.42
C GLU A 79 1.79 21.50 -21.99
N PHE A 80 1.59 20.20 -22.18
CA PHE A 80 2.57 19.35 -22.84
C PHE A 80 2.27 19.27 -24.33
N THR A 81 3.08 19.96 -25.15
CA THR A 81 3.06 19.75 -26.60
C THR A 81 3.61 18.36 -26.92
N LYS A 82 2.75 17.46 -27.41
CA LYS A 82 3.21 16.19 -27.98
C LYS A 82 3.98 16.50 -29.27
N ASN A 83 5.31 16.52 -29.19
CA ASN A 83 6.11 16.37 -30.40
C ASN A 83 6.00 14.92 -30.84
N SER A 84 5.17 14.68 -31.84
CA SER A 84 5.15 13.43 -32.59
C SER A 84 6.50 13.27 -33.27
N ALA A 85 7.31 12.32 -32.79
CA ALA A 85 8.46 11.80 -33.53
C ALA A 85 7.98 10.83 -34.61
#